data_AF-A0A9P4UY84-F1
#
_entry.id   AF-A0A9P4UY84-F1
#
_cell.length_a   1.000
_cell.length_b   1.000
_cell.length_c   1.000
_cell.angle_alpha   90.00
_cell.angle_beta   90.00
_cell.angle_gamma   90.00
#
_symmetry.space_group_name_H-M   'P 1'
#
loop_
_entity.id
_entity.type
_entity.pdbx_description
1 polymer ?
#
loop_
_entity_poly.entity_id
_entity_poly.type
_entity_poly.pdbx_seq_one_letter_code
_entity_poly.pdbx_strand_id
1 'polypeptide(L)'
;MPASLLHYYTSRTVGSLLINALGVPTNISPERLQDDFDSIGDSIRDYIMSNARVKWKTNPPQTKKQGPRELTRVEATGLAISYEWSSVPENSAFERSMAGIYFPNYGDFIAPCYRRIAHESILIQARDVTKRKIDASYEDLPMEIARFRAVTASIVIGLVNCLAPDTFEDVQYGTFLQLVNEDWIELMCHDIDHAVCGYTPVSSAVLYLAAIHAGCHPGAQDSKGRTGDVVGFRNGVFSILPTLLHKVEPTEASLGFTCSNRFFATLTLLEDGAVVDVEHSFVFPDNSDTFDSSQAEQGSLVSLQELWTGQPHQSPPDRPLYLSLERPPFGVWPQISFAGRIDGVVVARVSIMDILYTLVRSSQSHRVCNHADAQIKVKNVKASRWTLKSKRYKPTGSVDLPAYVSVKDDNCWALILAGESRHLNGVVVDHCAACALELLRVQQSIRVDANNEIGVLIGYK
;
A
#
# COMPACT_ATOMS: atom_id res chain seq x y z
N MET A 1 -6.96 26.43 18.87
CA MET A 1 -7.73 25.21 18.56
C MET A 1 -7.99 24.50 19.87
N PRO A 2 -9.23 24.11 20.20
CA PRO A 2 -9.45 23.20 21.31
C PRO A 2 -8.61 21.94 21.04
N ALA A 3 -7.97 21.40 22.07
CA ALA A 3 -7.15 20.20 21.94
C ALA A 3 -8.03 19.09 21.37
N SER A 4 -7.72 18.59 20.18
CA SER A 4 -8.43 17.46 19.58
C SER A 4 -8.27 16.26 20.53
N LEU A 5 -9.39 15.78 21.06
CA LEU A 5 -9.39 14.64 21.99
C LEU A 5 -9.05 13.38 21.20
N LEU A 6 -7.97 12.70 21.59
CA LEU A 6 -7.65 11.38 21.05
C LEU A 6 -8.56 10.35 21.70
N HIS A 7 -9.37 9.66 20.89
CA HIS A 7 -10.23 8.59 21.34
C HIS A 7 -9.51 7.25 21.25
N TYR A 8 -9.62 6.43 22.29
CA TYR A 8 -9.06 5.08 22.33
C TYR A 8 -10.18 4.05 22.27
N TYR A 9 -10.02 3.03 21.43
CA TYR A 9 -11.04 2.00 21.24
C TYR A 9 -10.43 0.68 20.79
N THR A 10 -11.27 -0.35 20.75
CA THR A 10 -11.01 -1.67 20.12
C THR A 10 -12.11 -1.94 19.11
N SER A 11 -11.96 -2.96 18.27
CA SER A 11 -13.00 -3.40 17.33
C SER A 11 -14.36 -3.61 18.02
N ARG A 12 -14.38 -4.05 19.28
CA ARG A 12 -15.60 -4.29 20.07
C ARG A 12 -16.23 -3.04 20.68
N THR A 13 -15.51 -1.92 20.72
CA THR A 13 -15.97 -0.67 21.37
C THR A 13 -16.14 0.47 20.37
N VAL A 14 -16.32 0.14 19.08
CA VAL A 14 -16.55 1.12 18.01
C VAL A 14 -17.81 1.94 18.25
N GLY A 15 -18.88 1.34 18.81
CA GLY A 15 -20.08 2.11 19.13
C GLY A 15 -19.84 3.18 20.19
N SER A 16 -19.19 2.80 21.29
CA SER A 16 -18.74 3.72 22.35
C SER A 16 -17.84 4.84 21.82
N LEU A 17 -16.92 4.53 20.91
CA LEU A 17 -16.12 5.54 20.20
C LEU A 17 -17.01 6.56 19.50
N LEU A 18 -18.00 6.11 18.73
CA LEU A 18 -18.78 6.97 17.85
C LEU A 18 -19.77 7.84 18.61
N ILE A 19 -20.27 7.35 19.75
CA ILE A 19 -21.00 8.17 20.73
C ILE A 19 -20.12 9.31 21.25
N ASN A 20 -18.89 8.98 21.69
CA ASN A 20 -17.96 9.99 22.20
C ASN A 20 -17.55 10.99 21.11
N ALA A 21 -17.41 10.53 19.86
CA ALA A 21 -17.06 11.38 18.73
C ALA A 21 -18.17 12.38 18.35
N LEU A 22 -19.44 12.09 18.66
CA LEU A 22 -20.54 13.05 18.48
C LEU A 22 -20.43 14.26 19.43
N GLY A 23 -19.64 14.16 20.51
CA GLY A 23 -19.19 15.28 21.34
C GLY A 23 -20.26 16.05 22.13
N VAL A 24 -21.53 15.66 22.03
CA VAL A 24 -22.66 16.29 22.71
C VAL A 24 -23.50 15.30 23.52
N PRO A 25 -24.25 15.77 24.53
CA PRO A 25 -25.30 14.99 25.17
C PRO A 25 -26.38 14.67 24.11
N THR A 26 -26.28 13.51 23.46
CA THR A 26 -27.35 13.04 22.57
C THR A 26 -28.45 12.39 23.41
N ASN A 27 -29.70 12.51 22.97
CA ASN A 27 -30.82 11.73 23.53
C ASN A 27 -30.75 10.24 23.17
N ILE A 28 -29.67 9.80 22.52
CA ILE A 28 -29.43 8.43 22.12
C ILE A 28 -28.58 7.79 23.22
N SER A 29 -29.11 6.76 23.87
CA SER A 29 -28.34 6.08 24.91
C SER A 29 -27.12 5.39 24.28
N PRO A 30 -25.98 5.34 24.98
CA PRO A 30 -24.80 4.62 24.52
C PRO A 30 -25.09 3.17 24.17
N GLU A 31 -25.99 2.52 24.91
CA GLU A 31 -26.41 1.14 24.68
C GLU A 31 -27.22 1.01 23.40
N ARG A 32 -28.06 1.99 23.05
CA ARG A 32 -28.83 1.95 21.81
C ARG A 32 -27.94 2.20 20.59
N LEU A 33 -26.95 3.08 20.69
CA LEU A 33 -25.95 3.24 19.65
C LEU A 33 -25.07 2.00 19.59
N GLN A 34 -24.58 1.47 20.71
CA GLN A 34 -23.80 0.24 20.75
C GLN A 34 -24.59 -0.95 20.22
N ASP A 35 -25.88 -1.12 20.53
CA ASP A 35 -26.76 -2.13 19.94
C ASP A 35 -26.90 -1.89 18.44
N ASP A 36 -27.18 -0.65 18.04
CA ASP A 36 -27.14 -0.26 16.63
C ASP A 36 -25.76 -0.59 16.05
N PHE A 37 -24.63 -0.46 16.74
CA PHE A 37 -23.28 -0.80 16.27
C PHE A 37 -22.91 -2.29 16.33
N ASP A 38 -23.40 -3.07 17.28
CA ASP A 38 -23.17 -4.52 17.34
C ASP A 38 -24.08 -5.22 16.33
N SER A 39 -25.15 -4.55 15.90
CA SER A 39 -26.09 -5.08 14.92
C SER A 39 -26.06 -4.36 13.56
N ILE A 40 -25.38 -3.22 13.45
CA ILE A 40 -25.04 -2.48 12.23
C ILE A 40 -23.55 -2.59 11.98
N GLY A 41 -22.66 -2.29 12.92
CA GLY A 41 -21.19 -2.37 12.78
C GLY A 41 -20.65 -3.78 12.58
N ASP A 42 -21.09 -4.80 13.33
CA ASP A 42 -20.77 -6.20 12.97
C ASP A 42 -21.41 -6.53 11.61
N SER A 43 -22.65 -6.13 11.33
CA SER A 43 -23.29 -6.41 10.04
C SER A 43 -22.68 -5.66 8.84
N ILE A 44 -22.17 -4.43 9.02
CA ILE A 44 -21.59 -3.54 8.01
C ILE A 44 -20.18 -3.98 7.76
N ARG A 45 -19.39 -4.17 8.83
CA ARG A 45 -18.04 -4.71 8.70
C ARG A 45 -18.12 -6.08 8.06
N ASP A 46 -18.94 -7.00 8.58
CA ASP A 46 -19.02 -8.35 8.04
C ASP A 46 -19.53 -8.33 6.60
N TYR A 47 -20.50 -7.46 6.27
CA TYR A 47 -20.93 -7.23 4.90
C TYR A 47 -19.78 -6.73 4.01
N ILE A 48 -19.07 -5.67 4.41
CA ILE A 48 -17.96 -5.09 3.65
C ILE A 48 -16.85 -6.13 3.51
N MET A 49 -16.41 -6.79 4.58
CA MET A 49 -15.34 -7.80 4.57
C MET A 49 -15.72 -9.04 3.75
N SER A 50 -17.01 -9.39 3.69
CA SER A 50 -17.49 -10.51 2.86
C SER A 50 -17.63 -10.15 1.37
N ASN A 51 -17.80 -8.87 1.04
CA ASN A 51 -18.12 -8.44 -0.33
C ASN A 51 -17.05 -7.57 -1.00
N ALA A 52 -16.18 -6.91 -0.25
CA ALA A 52 -15.09 -6.09 -0.73
C ALA A 52 -13.75 -6.76 -0.44
N ARG A 53 -12.86 -6.74 -1.42
CA ARG A 53 -11.48 -7.19 -1.27
C ARG A 53 -10.53 -6.14 -1.77
N VAL A 54 -9.44 -5.95 -1.04
CA VAL A 54 -8.40 -5.02 -1.45
C VAL A 54 -7.48 -5.69 -2.46
N LYS A 55 -7.26 -5.00 -3.59
CA LYS A 55 -6.35 -5.45 -4.64
C LYS A 55 -5.31 -4.40 -4.91
N TRP A 56 -4.06 -4.84 -4.87
CA TRP A 56 -2.91 -4.03 -5.26
C TRP A 56 -2.72 -4.07 -6.77
N LYS A 57 -2.45 -2.91 -7.36
CA LYS A 57 -2.30 -2.73 -8.80
C LYS A 57 -1.11 -1.80 -9.08
N THR A 58 -0.53 -1.96 -10.26
CA THR A 58 0.39 -0.97 -10.83
C THR A 58 -0.44 0.02 -11.66
N ASN A 59 -0.24 1.32 -11.46
CA ASN A 59 -0.93 2.34 -12.25
C ASN A 59 -0.55 2.22 -13.73
N PRO A 60 -1.48 2.46 -14.67
CA PRO A 60 -1.10 2.63 -16.06
C PRO A 60 -0.25 3.92 -16.21
N PRO A 61 0.69 3.97 -17.18
CA PRO A 61 1.50 5.16 -17.40
C PRO A 61 0.60 6.35 -17.74
N GLN A 62 0.63 7.39 -16.90
CA GLN A 62 -0.03 8.65 -17.23
C GLN A 62 0.89 9.46 -18.15
N THR A 63 0.49 9.66 -19.40
CA THR A 63 1.11 10.66 -20.26
C THR A 63 0.65 12.05 -19.80
N LYS A 64 1.42 12.71 -18.93
CA LYS A 64 1.28 14.15 -18.74
C LYS A 64 1.79 14.84 -20.01
N LYS A 65 0.89 15.39 -20.83
CA LYS A 65 1.26 16.31 -21.92
C LYS A 65 1.75 17.62 -21.32
N GLN A 66 3.03 17.70 -20.98
CA GLN A 66 3.67 18.97 -20.61
C GLN A 66 4.27 19.63 -21.86
N GLY A 67 3.50 20.55 -22.46
CA GLY A 67 3.98 21.60 -23.37
C GLY A 67 4.75 21.19 -24.65
N PRO A 68 5.05 22.15 -25.55
CA PRO A 68 5.54 21.83 -26.90
C PRO A 68 7.06 21.57 -27.03
N ARG A 69 7.84 21.50 -25.95
CA ARG A 69 9.32 21.51 -26.06
C ARG A 69 10.15 20.64 -25.13
N GLU A 70 9.57 19.75 -24.33
CA GLU A 70 10.37 18.89 -23.43
C GLU A 70 9.99 17.42 -23.56
N LEU A 71 11.01 16.55 -23.44
CA LEU A 71 10.88 15.09 -23.51
C LEU A 71 9.70 14.62 -22.68
N THR A 72 8.85 13.79 -23.29
CA THR A 72 7.73 13.13 -22.63
C THR A 72 8.28 12.25 -21.50
N ARG A 73 8.35 12.78 -20.28
CA ARG A 73 8.74 12.01 -19.11
C ARG A 73 7.52 11.17 -18.73
N VAL A 74 7.51 9.91 -19.16
CA VAL A 74 6.57 8.93 -18.62
C VAL A 74 6.95 8.76 -17.14
N GLU A 75 6.23 9.44 -16.24
CA GLU A 75 6.38 9.22 -14.81
C GLU A 75 6.16 7.73 -14.55
N ALA A 76 7.15 7.08 -13.94
CA ALA A 76 7.09 5.66 -13.65
C ALA A 76 5.82 5.40 -12.81
N THR A 77 4.90 4.66 -13.42
CA THR A 77 3.70 4.08 -12.83
C THR A 77 3.85 3.81 -11.32
N GLY A 78 3.05 4.48 -10.49
CA GLY A 78 2.99 4.25 -9.05
C GLY A 78 2.26 2.95 -8.69
N LEU A 79 2.41 2.52 -7.43
CA LEU A 79 1.52 1.51 -6.85
C LEU A 79 0.20 2.15 -6.44
N ALA A 80 -0.87 1.38 -6.57
CA ALA A 80 -2.16 1.79 -6.07
C ALA A 80 -3.02 0.62 -5.63
N ILE A 81 -4.10 0.97 -4.96
CA ILE A 81 -4.99 0.08 -4.26
C ILE A 81 -6.40 0.34 -4.77
N SER A 82 -7.18 -0.73 -4.95
CA SER A 82 -8.59 -0.63 -5.32
C SER A 82 -9.42 -1.64 -4.54
N TYR A 83 -10.69 -1.32 -4.29
CA TYR A 83 -11.67 -2.26 -3.76
C TYR A 83 -12.32 -3.03 -4.91
N GLU A 84 -12.18 -4.36 -4.89
CA GLU A 84 -12.87 -5.27 -5.80
C GLU A 84 -14.09 -5.84 -5.07
N TRP A 85 -15.28 -5.56 -5.61
CA TRP A 85 -16.55 -6.00 -5.04
C TRP A 85 -17.06 -7.27 -5.72
N SER A 86 -17.62 -8.18 -4.95
CA SER A 86 -18.15 -9.48 -5.41
C SER A 86 -19.27 -9.31 -6.43
N SER A 87 -20.24 -8.43 -6.16
CA SER A 87 -21.36 -8.09 -7.03
C SER A 87 -22.09 -6.85 -6.52
N VAL A 88 -22.88 -6.21 -7.38
CA VAL A 88 -23.81 -5.15 -6.95
C VAL A 88 -25.04 -5.83 -6.32
N PRO A 89 -25.35 -5.56 -5.04
CA PRO A 89 -26.50 -6.12 -4.35
C PRO A 89 -27.82 -5.48 -4.83
N GLU A 90 -28.94 -6.15 -4.55
CA GLU A 90 -30.25 -5.53 -4.70
C GLU A 90 -30.48 -4.47 -3.61
N ASN A 91 -30.76 -3.24 -4.04
CA ASN A 91 -30.91 -2.09 -3.17
C ASN A 91 -32.23 -1.34 -3.42
N SER A 92 -32.91 -0.99 -2.33
CA SER A 92 -34.02 -0.05 -2.34
C SER A 92 -33.57 1.34 -2.80
N ALA A 93 -34.53 2.15 -3.26
CA ALA A 93 -34.26 3.55 -3.64
C ALA A 93 -33.80 4.40 -2.44
N PHE A 94 -34.28 4.10 -1.23
CA PHE A 94 -33.90 4.81 -0.01
C PHE A 94 -32.43 4.55 0.37
N GLU A 95 -32.00 3.28 0.37
CA GLU A 95 -30.61 2.88 0.65
C GLU A 95 -29.64 3.55 -0.34
N ARG A 96 -29.91 3.43 -1.64
CA ARG A 96 -29.10 4.07 -2.69
C ARG A 96 -29.06 5.57 -2.52
N SER A 97 -30.20 6.18 -2.20
CA SER A 97 -30.26 7.62 -2.02
C SER A 97 -29.47 8.12 -0.80
N MET A 98 -29.38 7.35 0.27
CA MET A 98 -28.55 7.74 1.42
C MET A 98 -27.07 7.54 1.12
N ALA A 99 -26.70 6.40 0.53
CA ALA A 99 -25.32 6.12 0.16
C ALA A 99 -24.78 7.17 -0.82
N GLY A 100 -25.59 7.55 -1.82
CA GLY A 100 -25.22 8.56 -2.81
C GLY A 100 -25.04 9.98 -2.28
N ILE A 101 -25.28 10.25 -0.98
CA ILE A 101 -24.98 11.55 -0.36
C ILE A 101 -23.46 11.75 -0.24
N TYR A 102 -22.73 10.72 0.19
CA TYR A 102 -21.28 10.78 0.41
C TYR A 102 -20.48 9.85 -0.51
N PHE A 103 -21.13 8.83 -1.09
CA PHE A 103 -20.52 7.84 -1.98
C PHE A 103 -21.20 7.86 -3.36
N PRO A 104 -21.03 8.91 -4.17
CA PRO A 104 -21.63 8.93 -5.51
C PRO A 104 -21.09 7.82 -6.43
N ASN A 105 -19.87 7.31 -6.20
CA ASN A 105 -19.28 6.25 -7.02
C ASN A 105 -19.43 4.84 -6.41
N TYR A 106 -19.30 4.67 -5.09
CA TYR A 106 -19.52 3.38 -4.40
C TYR A 106 -20.97 3.17 -3.92
N GLY A 107 -21.86 4.11 -4.17
CA GLY A 107 -23.20 4.17 -3.56
C GLY A 107 -23.99 2.87 -3.68
N ASP A 108 -23.95 2.20 -4.83
CA ASP A 108 -24.65 0.94 -5.06
C ASP A 108 -24.04 -0.25 -4.28
N PHE A 109 -22.73 -0.25 -4.03
CA PHE A 109 -22.07 -1.33 -3.27
C PHE A 109 -22.26 -1.15 -1.76
N ILE A 110 -22.29 0.10 -1.30
CA ILE A 110 -22.38 0.47 0.11
C ILE A 110 -23.84 0.61 0.57
N ALA A 111 -24.79 0.82 -0.35
CA ALA A 111 -26.21 0.98 -0.04
C ALA A 111 -26.79 0.01 1.01
N PRO A 112 -26.50 -1.31 0.99
CA PRO A 112 -27.02 -2.22 2.00
C PRO A 112 -26.63 -1.87 3.45
N CYS A 113 -25.50 -1.20 3.64
CA CYS A 113 -25.05 -0.75 4.96
C CYS A 113 -26.03 0.24 5.60
N TYR A 114 -26.82 0.94 4.79
CA TYR A 114 -27.83 1.90 5.27
C TYR A 114 -29.21 1.28 5.53
N ARG A 115 -29.43 -0.01 5.22
CA ARG A 115 -30.73 -0.69 5.23
C ARG A 115 -31.58 -0.41 6.47
N ARG A 116 -30.92 -0.40 7.63
CA ARG A 116 -31.59 -0.24 8.94
C ARG A 116 -32.00 1.17 9.28
N ILE A 117 -31.38 2.17 8.64
CA ILE A 117 -31.72 3.57 8.83
C ILE A 117 -32.42 4.16 7.59
N ALA A 118 -32.81 3.30 6.64
CA ALA A 118 -33.51 3.65 5.41
C ALA A 118 -34.97 4.03 5.62
N HIS A 119 -35.18 5.10 6.37
CA HIS A 119 -36.46 5.73 6.63
C HIS A 119 -36.53 7.12 6.01
N GLU A 120 -37.73 7.49 5.56
CA GLU A 120 -37.99 8.79 4.91
C GLU A 120 -37.59 9.98 5.80
N SER A 121 -37.85 9.92 7.10
CA SER A 121 -37.49 10.98 8.05
C SER A 121 -35.98 11.24 8.10
N ILE A 122 -35.17 10.18 8.10
CA ILE A 122 -33.70 10.28 8.11
C ILE A 122 -33.21 10.80 6.77
N LEU A 123 -33.73 10.27 5.66
CA LEU A 123 -33.32 10.70 4.33
C LEU A 123 -33.63 12.18 4.07
N ILE A 124 -34.82 12.67 4.47
CA ILE A 124 -35.19 14.09 4.35
C ILE A 124 -34.19 14.97 5.09
N GLN A 125 -33.85 14.61 6.33
CA GLN A 125 -32.89 15.38 7.12
C GLN A 125 -31.47 15.29 6.56
N ALA A 126 -31.01 14.10 6.16
CA ALA A 126 -29.66 13.91 5.61
C ALA A 126 -29.46 14.61 4.25
N ARG A 127 -30.52 14.80 3.46
CA ARG A 127 -30.48 15.58 2.21
C ARG A 127 -30.48 17.09 2.44
N ASP A 128 -31.02 17.54 3.57
CA ASP A 128 -30.97 18.96 3.95
C ASP A 128 -29.54 19.31 4.37
N VAL A 129 -28.83 20.00 3.47
CA VAL A 129 -27.43 20.41 3.68
C VAL A 129 -27.30 21.23 4.96
N THR A 130 -28.27 22.10 5.28
CA THR A 130 -28.22 22.94 6.48
C THR A 130 -28.22 22.08 7.73
N LYS A 131 -29.11 21.08 7.79
CA LYS A 131 -29.19 20.15 8.92
C LYS A 131 -28.00 19.21 8.99
N ARG A 132 -27.51 18.76 7.84
CA ARG A 132 -26.37 17.85 7.76
C ARG A 132 -25.07 18.51 8.17
N LYS A 133 -24.87 19.80 7.87
CA LYS A 133 -23.68 20.60 8.22
C LYS A 133 -23.70 21.19 9.63
N ILE A 134 -24.72 20.92 10.45
CA ILE A 134 -24.81 21.44 11.83
C ILE A 134 -23.53 21.08 12.61
N ASP A 135 -22.97 22.06 13.31
CA ASP A 135 -21.92 21.85 14.30
C ASP A 135 -22.54 21.65 15.68
N ALA A 136 -22.48 20.41 16.15
CA ALA A 136 -23.01 20.00 17.44
C ALA A 136 -22.34 20.75 18.61
N SER A 137 -21.17 21.36 18.39
CA SER A 137 -20.51 22.19 19.41
C SER A 137 -21.33 23.43 19.80
N TYR A 138 -22.24 23.88 18.93
CA TYR A 138 -23.02 25.11 19.10
C TYR A 138 -24.54 24.90 19.03
N GLU A 139 -25.00 23.83 18.39
CA GLU A 139 -26.42 23.55 18.17
C GLU A 139 -26.77 22.10 18.50
N ASP A 140 -28.03 21.83 18.85
CA ASP A 140 -28.49 20.47 19.13
C ASP A 140 -28.48 19.62 17.85
N LEU A 141 -27.72 18.52 17.87
CA LEU A 141 -27.64 17.59 16.74
C LEU A 141 -28.90 16.71 16.69
N PRO A 142 -29.71 16.75 15.61
CA PRO A 142 -30.88 15.88 15.50
C PRO A 142 -30.49 14.40 15.53
N MET A 143 -31.31 13.57 16.18
CA MET A 143 -31.06 12.14 16.33
C MET A 143 -30.89 11.44 14.98
N GLU A 144 -31.67 11.82 13.97
CA GLU A 144 -31.58 11.28 12.62
C GLU A 144 -30.22 11.55 11.97
N ILE A 145 -29.69 12.77 12.12
CA ILE A 145 -28.37 13.15 11.60
C ILE A 145 -27.27 12.43 12.37
N ALA A 146 -27.37 12.35 13.70
CA ALA A 146 -26.41 11.60 14.53
C ALA A 146 -26.33 10.13 14.10
N ARG A 147 -27.47 9.46 13.88
CA ARG A 147 -27.49 8.07 13.37
C ARG A 147 -26.91 7.96 11.96
N PHE A 148 -27.23 8.90 11.06
CA PHE A 148 -26.68 8.91 9.72
C PHE A 148 -25.15 9.10 9.69
N ARG A 149 -24.61 10.02 10.50
CA ARG A 149 -23.16 10.22 10.68
C ARG A 149 -22.49 8.98 11.27
N ALA A 150 -23.08 8.41 12.31
CA ALA A 150 -22.60 7.20 12.96
C ALA A 150 -22.47 6.02 11.97
N VAL A 151 -23.54 5.73 11.20
CA VAL A 151 -23.54 4.67 10.18
C VAL A 151 -22.51 4.94 9.07
N THR A 152 -22.41 6.18 8.61
CA THR A 152 -21.44 6.56 7.56
C THR A 152 -20.00 6.40 8.05
N ALA A 153 -19.71 6.78 9.29
CA ALA A 153 -18.41 6.55 9.91
C ALA A 153 -18.10 5.04 10.06
N SER A 154 -19.09 4.19 10.40
CA SER A 154 -18.92 2.73 10.42
C SER A 154 -18.49 2.18 9.07
N ILE A 155 -19.11 2.68 7.99
CA ILE A 155 -18.79 2.27 6.62
C ILE A 155 -17.35 2.61 6.30
N VAL A 156 -16.92 3.84 6.61
CA VAL A 156 -15.53 4.28 6.43
C VAL A 156 -14.57 3.38 7.21
N ILE A 157 -14.84 3.12 8.49
CA ILE A 157 -14.02 2.21 9.33
C ILE A 157 -13.98 0.80 8.71
N GLY A 158 -15.11 0.28 8.25
CA GLY A 158 -15.22 -1.03 7.62
C GLY A 158 -14.44 -1.14 6.31
N LEU A 159 -14.48 -0.12 5.46
CA LEU A 159 -13.68 -0.08 4.22
C LEU A 159 -12.19 -0.01 4.54
N VAL A 160 -11.81 0.88 5.47
CA VAL A 160 -10.40 1.03 5.89
C VAL A 160 -9.86 -0.26 6.53
N ASN A 161 -10.70 -1.01 7.26
CA ASN A 161 -10.33 -2.32 7.81
C ASN A 161 -9.85 -3.30 6.72
N CYS A 162 -10.49 -3.31 5.54
CA CYS A 162 -10.07 -4.19 4.44
C CYS A 162 -8.62 -3.96 3.98
N LEU A 163 -8.00 -2.82 4.29
CA LEU A 163 -6.60 -2.53 3.96
C LEU A 163 -5.61 -3.30 4.87
N ALA A 164 -6.04 -3.75 6.06
CA ALA A 164 -5.22 -4.47 7.03
C ALA A 164 -5.98 -5.66 7.68
N PRO A 165 -6.56 -6.58 6.88
CA PRO A 165 -7.57 -7.53 7.34
C PRO A 165 -7.06 -8.51 8.41
N ASP A 166 -5.77 -8.87 8.36
CA ASP A 166 -5.18 -9.87 9.25
C ASP A 166 -4.89 -9.36 10.67
N THR A 167 -4.90 -8.04 10.89
CA THR A 167 -4.35 -7.47 12.13
C THR A 167 -5.21 -6.40 12.77
N PHE A 168 -6.21 -5.90 12.05
CA PHE A 168 -7.08 -4.85 12.55
C PHE A 168 -7.75 -5.31 13.87
N GLU A 169 -8.45 -6.45 13.88
CA GLU A 169 -9.30 -6.85 15.01
C GLU A 169 -8.56 -7.09 16.33
N ASP A 170 -7.28 -7.47 16.26
CA ASP A 170 -6.46 -7.89 17.40
C ASP A 170 -5.74 -6.74 18.09
N VAL A 171 -5.95 -5.50 17.62
CA VAL A 171 -5.28 -4.32 18.16
C VAL A 171 -6.26 -3.31 18.76
N GLN A 172 -5.73 -2.49 19.67
CA GLN A 172 -6.36 -1.26 20.13
C GLN A 172 -6.00 -0.11 19.17
N TYR A 173 -6.78 0.95 19.17
CA TYR A 173 -6.63 2.05 18.23
C TYR A 173 -6.62 3.39 18.98
N GLY A 174 -5.99 4.39 18.36
CA GLY A 174 -6.16 5.80 18.67
C GLY A 174 -6.72 6.54 17.46
N THR A 175 -7.75 7.38 17.62
CA THR A 175 -8.30 8.18 16.52
C THR A 175 -8.72 9.58 16.96
N PHE A 176 -8.56 10.57 16.07
CA PHE A 176 -9.14 11.91 16.23
C PHE A 176 -10.49 12.05 15.51
N LEU A 177 -11.13 10.94 15.16
CA LEU A 177 -12.45 10.94 14.54
C LEU A 177 -13.43 11.77 15.39
N GLN A 178 -14.01 12.77 14.76
CA GLN A 178 -15.04 13.63 15.34
C GLN A 178 -16.27 13.64 14.43
N LEU A 179 -17.45 13.52 15.04
CA LEU A 179 -18.76 13.55 14.38
C LEU A 179 -19.62 14.73 14.85
N VAL A 180 -19.04 15.67 15.62
CA VAL A 180 -19.70 16.93 16.02
C VAL A 180 -20.11 17.74 14.81
N ASN A 181 -19.32 17.71 13.74
CA ASN A 181 -19.62 18.30 12.44
C ASN A 181 -19.43 17.25 11.33
N GLU A 182 -19.62 17.64 10.07
CA GLU A 182 -19.45 16.72 8.94
C GLU A 182 -18.03 16.67 8.35
N ASP A 183 -17.10 17.52 8.79
CA ASP A 183 -15.81 17.74 8.11
C ASP A 183 -15.00 16.45 7.96
N TRP A 184 -14.91 15.67 9.04
CA TRP A 184 -14.17 14.41 9.06
C TRP A 184 -14.80 13.38 8.09
N ILE A 185 -16.13 13.27 8.12
CA ILE A 185 -16.87 12.31 7.28
C ILE A 185 -16.80 12.71 5.82
N GLU A 186 -17.04 13.99 5.50
CA GLU A 186 -17.03 14.51 4.14
C GLU A 186 -15.66 14.26 3.50
N LEU A 187 -14.57 14.57 4.20
CA LEU A 187 -13.23 14.35 3.67
C LEU A 187 -12.94 12.86 3.46
N MET A 188 -13.16 12.01 4.46
CA MET A 188 -12.86 10.58 4.37
C MET A 188 -13.71 9.87 3.32
N CYS A 189 -15.00 10.21 3.23
CA CYS A 189 -15.89 9.62 2.22
C CYS A 189 -15.52 10.08 0.82
N HIS A 190 -15.23 11.38 0.63
CA HIS A 190 -14.78 11.91 -0.65
C HIS A 190 -13.52 11.19 -1.15
N ASP A 191 -12.53 11.07 -0.27
CA ASP A 191 -11.25 10.43 -0.54
C ASP A 191 -11.41 8.94 -0.90
N ILE A 192 -12.21 8.20 -0.13
CA ILE A 192 -12.49 6.78 -0.39
C ILE A 192 -13.32 6.63 -1.66
N ASP A 193 -14.33 7.47 -1.90
CA ASP A 193 -15.22 7.36 -3.05
C ASP A 193 -14.52 7.67 -4.38
N HIS A 194 -13.60 8.64 -4.40
CA HIS A 194 -12.78 8.93 -5.57
C HIS A 194 -11.87 7.78 -6.00
N ALA A 195 -11.61 6.81 -5.11
CA ALA A 195 -10.85 5.60 -5.43
C ALA A 195 -11.46 4.75 -6.55
N VAL A 196 -12.78 4.81 -6.76
CA VAL A 196 -13.50 4.03 -7.80
C VAL A 196 -13.07 4.41 -9.21
N CYS A 197 -12.91 5.71 -9.46
CA CYS A 197 -12.74 6.27 -10.80
C CYS A 197 -11.31 6.13 -11.35
N GLY A 198 -10.40 5.54 -10.57
CA GLY A 198 -9.03 5.32 -10.97
C GLY A 198 -8.39 4.27 -10.08
N TYR A 199 -7.98 4.70 -8.88
CA TYR A 199 -7.23 3.92 -7.89
C TYR A 199 -6.83 4.81 -6.69
N THR A 200 -6.61 4.24 -5.51
CA THR A 200 -6.07 4.93 -4.33
C THR A 200 -4.55 4.77 -4.26
N PRO A 201 -3.74 5.84 -4.23
CA PRO A 201 -2.31 5.74 -3.96
C PRO A 201 -2.04 5.02 -2.62
N VAL A 202 -0.97 4.22 -2.56
CA VAL A 202 -0.58 3.48 -1.34
C VAL A 202 -0.48 4.41 -0.13
N SER A 203 0.10 5.60 -0.32
CA SER A 203 0.23 6.61 0.72
C SER A 203 -1.11 7.12 1.26
N SER A 204 -2.09 7.36 0.39
CA SER A 204 -3.44 7.72 0.81
C SER A 204 -4.08 6.61 1.64
N ALA A 205 -3.92 5.35 1.22
CA ALA A 205 -4.40 4.20 1.98
C ALA A 205 -3.75 4.08 3.37
N VAL A 206 -2.43 4.33 3.47
CA VAL A 206 -1.71 4.41 4.76
C VAL A 206 -2.32 5.50 5.64
N LEU A 207 -2.65 6.67 5.07
CA LEU A 207 -3.21 7.78 5.82
C LEU A 207 -4.65 7.54 6.26
N TYR A 208 -5.47 6.83 5.47
CA TYR A 208 -6.80 6.41 5.91
C TYR A 208 -6.72 5.45 7.10
N LEU A 209 -5.84 4.45 7.02
CA LEU A 209 -5.53 3.59 8.16
C LEU A 209 -5.03 4.41 9.34
N ALA A 210 -4.16 5.41 9.12
CA ALA A 210 -3.58 6.22 10.17
C ALA A 210 -4.60 7.10 10.88
N ALA A 211 -5.58 7.63 10.15
CA ALA A 211 -6.67 8.39 10.74
C ALA A 211 -7.52 7.54 11.71
N ILE A 212 -7.70 6.26 11.38
CA ILE A 212 -8.51 5.31 12.17
C ILE A 212 -7.71 4.62 13.29
N HIS A 213 -6.43 4.32 13.07
CA HIS A 213 -5.61 3.49 13.97
C HIS A 213 -4.61 4.27 14.81
N ALA A 214 -4.02 5.33 14.26
CA ALA A 214 -2.91 6.05 14.87
C ALA A 214 -3.22 7.54 15.13
N GLY A 215 -4.46 7.97 14.98
CA GLY A 215 -4.86 9.36 15.18
C GLY A 215 -4.08 10.31 14.26
N CYS A 216 -3.97 10.00 12.98
CA CYS A 216 -3.57 11.00 12.00
C CYS A 216 -4.75 11.96 11.75
N HIS A 217 -4.50 13.26 11.66
CA HIS A 217 -5.54 14.21 11.28
C HIS A 217 -5.85 14.07 9.78
N PRO A 218 -7.13 13.90 9.40
CA PRO A 218 -7.51 13.94 7.99
C PRO A 218 -7.11 15.29 7.40
N GLY A 219 -6.47 15.30 6.22
CA GLY A 219 -5.95 16.52 5.60
C GLY A 219 -4.50 16.87 5.93
N ALA A 220 -3.77 16.06 6.71
CA ALA A 220 -2.32 16.19 6.87
C ALA A 220 -1.54 16.11 5.53
N GLN A 221 -2.20 15.62 4.47
CA GLN A 221 -1.69 15.47 3.10
C GLN A 221 -1.19 16.79 2.48
N ASP A 222 -1.77 17.94 2.82
CA ASP A 222 -1.55 19.19 2.08
C ASP A 222 -0.34 20.01 2.53
N SER A 223 0.26 19.69 3.68
CA SER A 223 1.20 20.65 4.29
C SER A 223 2.62 20.65 3.70
N LYS A 224 3.05 19.60 2.97
CA LYS A 224 4.48 19.47 2.56
C LYS A 224 4.76 18.84 1.18
N GLY A 225 3.77 18.52 0.35
CA GLY A 225 3.99 17.99 -1.02
C GLY A 225 4.71 16.63 -1.10
N ARG A 226 4.65 15.82 -0.04
CA ARG A 226 5.43 14.57 0.14
C ARG A 226 4.58 13.31 0.17
N THR A 227 3.33 13.41 -0.27
CA THR A 227 2.37 12.30 -0.21
C THR A 227 2.78 11.12 -1.09
N GLY A 228 3.70 11.26 -2.06
CA GLY A 228 4.11 10.17 -2.94
C GLY A 228 4.84 9.01 -2.24
N ASP A 229 5.58 9.29 -1.18
CA ASP A 229 6.60 8.36 -0.63
C ASP A 229 6.24 7.81 0.77
N VAL A 230 5.04 8.10 1.27
CA VAL A 230 4.59 7.60 2.58
C VAL A 230 4.26 6.12 2.49
N VAL A 231 4.99 5.31 3.25
CA VAL A 231 4.83 3.84 3.29
C VAL A 231 4.28 3.33 4.60
N GLY A 232 4.27 4.16 5.64
CA GLY A 232 3.76 3.81 6.95
C GLY A 232 3.51 5.06 7.79
N PHE A 233 3.01 4.83 9.01
CA PHE A 233 2.71 5.89 9.96
C PHE A 233 2.87 5.38 11.38
N ARG A 234 3.32 6.22 12.31
CA ARG A 234 3.38 5.89 13.73
C ARG A 234 3.06 7.11 14.60
N ASN A 235 2.18 6.90 15.58
CA ASN A 235 1.92 7.85 16.65
C ASN A 235 1.94 7.12 17.99
N GLY A 236 2.95 7.41 18.81
CA GLY A 236 3.19 6.66 20.04
C GLY A 236 3.38 5.16 19.78
N VAL A 237 2.50 4.34 20.37
CA VAL A 237 2.51 2.88 20.24
C VAL A 237 1.74 2.37 19.02
N PHE A 238 0.91 3.20 18.39
CA PHE A 238 0.12 2.80 17.23
C PHE A 238 0.93 3.00 15.97
N SER A 239 1.05 1.96 15.15
CA SER A 239 1.80 1.98 13.90
C SER A 239 1.06 1.25 12.79
N ILE A 240 1.20 1.77 11.57
CA ILE A 240 0.82 1.11 10.32
C ILE A 240 2.08 0.96 9.49
N LEU A 241 2.39 -0.27 9.11
CA LEU A 241 3.56 -0.58 8.31
C LEU A 241 3.16 -1.53 7.18
N PRO A 242 3.91 -1.56 6.06
CA PRO A 242 3.71 -2.57 5.04
C PRO A 242 3.94 -3.96 5.63
N THR A 243 3.09 -4.93 5.28
CA THR A 243 3.22 -6.33 5.75
C THR A 243 4.59 -6.93 5.41
N LEU A 244 5.21 -6.45 4.33
CA LEU A 244 6.59 -6.76 3.96
C LEU A 244 7.59 -6.58 5.12
N LEU A 245 7.44 -5.56 5.97
CA LEU A 245 8.36 -5.30 7.10
C LEU A 245 8.18 -6.32 8.24
N HIS A 246 7.10 -7.08 8.24
CA HIS A 246 6.80 -8.10 9.25
C HIS A 246 7.14 -9.51 8.78
N LYS A 247 6.75 -9.87 7.56
CA LYS A 247 6.93 -11.23 7.01
C LYS A 247 8.25 -11.39 6.26
N VAL A 248 8.76 -10.33 5.63
CA VAL A 248 9.99 -10.33 4.84
C VAL A 248 9.99 -11.49 3.82
N GLU A 249 8.92 -11.62 3.04
CA GLU A 249 8.76 -12.66 2.01
C GLU A 249 8.62 -12.03 0.61
N PRO A 250 9.27 -12.57 -0.43
CA PRO A 250 9.20 -12.04 -1.79
C PRO A 250 7.97 -12.53 -2.57
N THR A 251 6.80 -12.60 -1.92
CA THR A 251 5.56 -13.14 -2.48
C THR A 251 4.39 -12.17 -2.28
N GLU A 252 3.20 -12.51 -2.79
CA GLU A 252 2.00 -11.71 -2.55
C GLU A 252 1.62 -11.61 -1.06
N ALA A 253 2.10 -12.53 -0.21
CA ALA A 253 1.77 -12.53 1.23
C ALA A 253 2.32 -11.30 1.97
N SER A 254 3.27 -10.60 1.36
CA SER A 254 3.84 -9.33 1.82
C SER A 254 3.09 -8.09 1.31
N LEU A 255 2.11 -8.26 0.40
CA LEU A 255 1.27 -7.17 -0.09
C LEU A 255 0.14 -6.90 0.89
N GLY A 256 0.08 -5.67 1.41
CA GLY A 256 -0.89 -5.26 2.42
C GLY A 256 -0.25 -4.41 3.50
N PHE A 257 -1.08 -4.05 4.49
CA PHE A 257 -0.64 -3.31 5.66
C PHE A 257 -0.87 -4.13 6.92
N THR A 258 -0.05 -3.84 7.93
CA THR A 258 -0.14 -4.39 9.27
C THR A 258 -0.36 -3.24 10.25
N CYS A 259 -1.46 -3.32 10.99
CA CYS A 259 -1.71 -2.48 12.15
C CYS A 259 -1.05 -3.12 13.37
N SER A 260 -0.39 -2.32 14.20
CA SER A 260 0.31 -2.81 15.38
C SER A 260 0.26 -1.79 16.51
N ASN A 261 0.27 -2.30 17.74
CA ASN A 261 0.35 -1.55 18.99
C ASN A 261 1.70 -1.75 19.65
N ARG A 262 2.75 -1.61 18.84
CA ARG A 262 4.13 -1.84 19.27
C ARG A 262 4.95 -0.64 18.87
N PHE A 263 5.84 -0.26 19.77
CA PHE A 263 6.78 0.82 19.49
C PHE A 263 7.98 0.27 18.70
N PHE A 264 8.14 0.74 17.47
CA PHE A 264 9.26 0.40 16.60
C PHE A 264 10.37 1.44 16.70
N ALA A 265 11.24 1.33 17.71
CA ALA A 265 12.27 2.34 18.02
C ALA A 265 13.23 2.64 16.84
N THR A 266 13.44 1.67 15.95
CA THR A 266 14.36 1.76 14.81
C THR A 266 13.79 2.51 13.60
N LEU A 267 12.50 2.83 13.59
CA LEU A 267 11.88 3.58 12.50
C LEU A 267 12.06 5.08 12.70
N THR A 268 12.71 5.70 11.72
CA THR A 268 12.79 7.15 11.63
C THR A 268 11.47 7.70 11.10
N LEU A 269 10.98 8.77 11.70
CA LEU A 269 9.69 9.40 11.36
C LEU A 269 9.88 10.86 11.00
N LEU A 270 8.94 11.39 10.20
CA LEU A 270 8.68 12.82 10.13
C LEU A 270 7.97 13.32 11.40
N GLU A 271 7.92 14.65 11.56
CA GLU A 271 7.28 15.32 12.71
C GLU A 271 5.79 14.97 12.86
N ASP A 272 5.12 14.68 11.75
CA ASP A 272 3.71 14.29 11.70
C ASP A 272 3.49 12.79 11.98
N GLY A 273 4.55 12.01 12.19
CA GLY A 273 4.49 10.58 12.41
C GLY A 273 4.59 9.72 11.14
N ALA A 274 4.68 10.32 9.95
CA ALA A 274 4.79 9.58 8.71
C ALA A 274 6.15 8.87 8.59
N VAL A 275 6.11 7.63 8.09
CA VAL A 275 7.28 6.85 7.67
C VAL A 275 7.41 7.01 6.16
N VAL A 276 8.53 7.56 5.72
CA VAL A 276 8.77 7.91 4.32
C VAL A 276 9.86 7.04 3.74
N ASP A 277 9.60 6.48 2.57
CA ASP A 277 10.56 5.69 1.80
C ASP A 277 11.56 6.60 1.07
N VAL A 278 12.62 6.02 0.52
CA VAL A 278 13.52 6.76 -0.38
C VAL A 278 12.84 6.99 -1.73
N GLU A 279 13.06 8.18 -2.31
CA GLU A 279 12.45 8.57 -3.58
C GLU A 279 12.91 7.67 -4.74
N HIS A 280 11.96 7.34 -5.62
CA HIS A 280 12.08 6.45 -6.79
C HIS A 280 12.97 7.02 -7.90
N SER A 281 14.24 7.26 -7.63
CA SER A 281 15.24 7.59 -8.67
C SER A 281 16.66 7.70 -8.15
N PHE A 282 16.93 7.37 -6.89
CA PHE A 282 18.30 7.31 -6.39
C PHE A 282 19.00 6.03 -6.89
N VAL A 283 19.35 6.02 -8.18
CA VAL A 283 20.67 5.49 -8.55
C VAL A 283 21.64 6.34 -7.77
N PHE A 284 22.11 5.82 -6.63
CA PHE A 284 23.05 6.53 -5.76
C PHE A 284 24.14 7.15 -6.64
N PRO A 285 24.30 8.50 -6.64
CA PRO A 285 25.35 9.13 -7.41
C PRO A 285 26.68 8.52 -6.99
N ASP A 286 27.52 8.20 -7.98
CA ASP A 286 28.85 7.58 -7.83
C ASP A 286 29.74 8.29 -6.79
N ASN A 287 29.41 9.54 -6.42
CA ASN A 287 30.24 10.40 -5.58
C ASN A 287 30.27 10.07 -4.08
N SER A 288 29.71 8.94 -3.64
CA SER A 288 30.07 8.38 -2.34
C SER A 288 31.26 7.42 -2.47
N ASP A 289 32.27 7.86 -3.21
CA ASP A 289 33.60 7.29 -3.24
C ASP A 289 34.29 7.57 -1.89
N THR A 290 33.86 6.82 -0.87
CA THR A 290 34.75 6.37 0.21
C THR A 290 34.81 4.84 0.22
N PHE A 291 34.38 4.19 -0.85
CA PHE A 291 34.93 2.88 -1.19
C PHE A 291 36.27 3.12 -1.84
N ASP A 292 37.31 3.00 -1.01
CA ASP A 292 38.65 2.70 -1.45
C ASP A 292 38.55 1.53 -2.44
N SER A 293 38.55 1.86 -3.73
CA SER A 293 38.56 0.92 -4.85
C SER A 293 39.77 -0.03 -4.77
N SER A 294 40.72 0.27 -3.89
CA SER A 294 41.86 -0.55 -3.53
C SER A 294 41.55 -1.80 -2.69
N GLN A 295 40.48 -1.82 -1.87
CA GLN A 295 40.20 -2.98 -0.99
C GLN A 295 39.17 -3.96 -1.52
N ALA A 296 38.21 -3.52 -2.35
CA ALA A 296 37.24 -4.42 -2.98
C ALA A 296 37.82 -5.21 -4.15
N GLU A 297 38.92 -4.74 -4.77
CA GLU A 297 39.60 -5.45 -5.85
C GLU A 297 40.61 -6.51 -5.35
N GLN A 298 40.98 -6.51 -4.06
CA GLN A 298 42.00 -7.43 -3.52
C GLN A 298 41.44 -8.65 -2.78
N GLY A 299 40.13 -8.70 -2.51
CA GLY A 299 39.48 -9.84 -1.86
C GLY A 299 38.62 -10.65 -2.82
N SER A 300 39.20 -11.71 -3.41
CA SER A 300 38.57 -12.65 -4.36
C SER A 300 38.44 -12.10 -5.79
N LEU A 301 39.38 -12.54 -6.65
CA LEU A 301 39.08 -12.96 -8.01
C LEU A 301 37.86 -13.90 -7.97
N VAL A 302 36.65 -13.32 -7.97
CA VAL A 302 35.41 -14.07 -8.18
C VAL A 302 35.64 -14.78 -9.51
N SER A 303 35.67 -16.11 -9.51
CA SER A 303 35.73 -16.86 -10.76
C SER A 303 34.54 -16.37 -11.59
N LEU A 304 34.81 -15.55 -12.61
CA LEU A 304 33.83 -14.92 -13.48
C LEU A 304 33.23 -15.97 -14.42
N GLN A 305 32.77 -17.10 -13.90
CA GLN A 305 32.06 -18.09 -14.69
C GLN A 305 30.91 -17.37 -15.41
N GLU A 306 30.94 -17.55 -16.73
CA GLU A 306 30.34 -16.68 -17.72
C GLU A 306 28.82 -16.66 -17.58
N LEU A 307 28.20 -15.53 -17.92
CA LEU A 307 26.77 -15.52 -18.21
C LEU A 307 26.51 -16.62 -19.23
N TRP A 308 25.74 -17.65 -18.87
CA TRP A 308 25.48 -18.75 -19.78
C TRP A 308 24.01 -18.77 -20.18
N THR A 309 23.77 -19.04 -21.46
CA THR A 309 22.42 -19.21 -21.97
C THR A 309 22.01 -20.66 -21.82
N GLY A 310 20.86 -20.91 -21.22
CA GLY A 310 20.35 -22.25 -21.00
C GLY A 310 18.96 -22.23 -20.40
N GLN A 311 18.51 -23.38 -19.91
CA GLN A 311 17.30 -23.43 -19.09
C GLN A 311 17.53 -22.67 -17.76
N PRO A 312 16.47 -22.13 -17.14
CA PRO A 312 16.55 -21.57 -15.80
C PRO A 312 17.18 -22.58 -14.85
N HIS A 313 18.27 -22.17 -14.22
CA HIS A 313 18.96 -23.00 -13.24
C HIS A 313 18.68 -22.48 -11.85
N GLN A 314 17.91 -23.24 -11.07
CA GLN A 314 17.67 -22.93 -9.67
C GLN A 314 18.83 -23.38 -8.78
N SER A 315 19.38 -22.43 -8.05
CA SER A 315 20.47 -22.60 -7.09
C SER A 315 20.33 -21.56 -5.98
N PRO A 316 20.78 -21.87 -4.74
CA PRO A 316 20.91 -20.85 -3.71
C PRO A 316 21.92 -19.77 -4.16
N PRO A 317 21.86 -18.56 -3.57
CA PRO A 317 22.80 -17.50 -3.88
C PRO A 317 24.24 -17.92 -3.52
N ASP A 318 25.21 -17.40 -4.27
CA ASP A 318 26.62 -17.76 -4.14
C ASP A 318 27.34 -17.06 -2.97
N ARG A 319 26.68 -16.09 -2.33
CA ARG A 319 27.12 -15.43 -1.10
C ARG A 319 25.92 -15.12 -0.21
N PRO A 320 26.03 -15.16 1.13
CA PRO A 320 24.96 -14.73 2.01
C PRO A 320 24.76 -13.20 1.93
N LEU A 321 23.50 -12.76 2.01
CA LEU A 321 23.12 -11.35 2.09
C LEU A 321 22.37 -11.08 3.39
N TYR A 322 22.80 -10.05 4.11
CA TYR A 322 22.12 -9.55 5.30
C TYR A 322 21.26 -8.35 4.93
N LEU A 323 20.00 -8.38 5.31
CA LEU A 323 19.03 -7.32 5.05
C LEU A 323 18.84 -6.48 6.32
N SER A 324 19.01 -5.16 6.20
CA SER A 324 18.72 -4.20 7.27
C SER A 324 17.79 -3.10 6.76
N LEU A 325 17.00 -2.52 7.66
CA LEU A 325 16.24 -1.31 7.38
C LEU A 325 17.05 -0.10 7.87
N GLU A 326 17.48 0.77 6.96
CA GLU A 326 18.43 1.84 7.25
C GLU A 326 17.95 3.19 6.72
N ARG A 327 18.38 4.26 7.40
CA ARG A 327 18.35 5.61 6.84
C ARG A 327 19.48 5.76 5.81
N PRO A 328 19.20 6.22 4.58
CA PRO A 328 20.27 6.47 3.62
C PRO A 328 21.16 7.64 4.10
N PRO A 329 22.49 7.55 3.91
CA PRO A 329 23.42 8.57 4.40
C PRO A 329 23.26 9.94 3.71
N PHE A 330 22.63 9.99 2.53
CA PHE A 330 22.42 11.21 1.75
C PHE A 330 21.00 11.79 1.88
N GLY A 331 20.14 11.16 2.68
CA GLY A 331 18.76 11.60 2.85
C GLY A 331 18.67 12.88 3.67
N VAL A 332 18.20 13.96 3.04
CA VAL A 332 17.88 15.24 3.70
C VAL A 332 16.81 15.05 4.79
N TRP A 333 15.97 14.03 4.61
CA TRP A 333 14.85 13.69 5.48
C TRP A 333 15.08 12.36 6.20
N PRO A 334 14.31 12.05 7.26
CA PRO A 334 14.30 10.75 7.94
C PRO A 334 13.68 9.63 7.08
N GLN A 335 14.19 9.43 5.87
CA GLN A 335 13.75 8.38 4.96
C GLN A 335 14.29 7.01 5.39
N ILE A 336 13.60 5.95 5.00
CA ILE A 336 14.02 4.56 5.21
C ILE A 336 14.16 3.82 3.88
N SER A 337 15.06 2.84 3.85
CA SER A 337 15.24 1.92 2.72
C SER A 337 15.75 0.58 3.23
N PHE A 338 15.55 -0.47 2.44
CA PHE A 338 16.26 -1.73 2.68
C PHE A 338 17.70 -1.62 2.19
N ALA A 339 18.66 -2.02 3.02
CA ALA A 339 20.06 -2.13 2.68
C ALA A 339 20.48 -3.61 2.70
N GLY A 340 21.07 -4.07 1.60
CA GLY A 340 21.65 -5.40 1.48
C GLY A 340 23.14 -5.36 1.73
N ARG A 341 23.66 -6.24 2.59
CA ARG A 341 25.08 -6.35 2.92
C ARG A 341 25.65 -7.72 2.62
N ILE A 342 26.83 -7.73 2.01
CA ILE A 342 27.66 -8.93 1.82
C ILE A 342 28.98 -8.62 2.52
N ASP A 343 29.43 -9.53 3.40
CA ASP A 343 30.69 -9.37 4.14
C ASP A 343 30.79 -8.02 4.89
N GLY A 344 29.66 -7.54 5.44
CA GLY A 344 29.55 -6.26 6.16
C GLY A 344 29.44 -5.01 5.28
N VAL A 345 29.69 -5.15 3.97
CA VAL A 345 29.68 -4.06 2.99
C VAL A 345 28.29 -3.91 2.37
N VAL A 346 27.77 -2.68 2.30
CA VAL A 346 26.48 -2.43 1.64
C VAL A 346 26.63 -2.52 0.14
N VAL A 347 25.96 -3.50 -0.46
CA VAL A 347 26.00 -3.77 -1.90
C VAL A 347 24.81 -3.17 -2.65
N ALA A 348 23.68 -2.99 -1.97
CA ALA A 348 22.47 -2.39 -2.55
C ALA A 348 21.65 -1.65 -1.49
N ARG A 349 20.91 -0.64 -1.94
CA ARG A 349 19.85 0.01 -1.18
C ARG A 349 18.64 0.17 -2.08
N VAL A 350 17.48 -0.25 -1.60
CA VAL A 350 16.25 -0.29 -2.41
C VAL A 350 15.08 0.27 -1.64
N SER A 351 14.18 0.93 -2.38
CA SER A 351 12.92 1.42 -1.83
C SER A 351 11.98 0.26 -1.50
N ILE A 352 11.24 0.40 -0.41
CA ILE A 352 10.17 -0.52 -0.02
C ILE A 352 9.09 -0.56 -1.11
N MET A 353 8.71 0.59 -1.63
CA MET A 353 7.74 0.74 -2.71
C MET A 353 8.22 0.09 -4.02
N ASP A 354 9.52 0.08 -4.30
CA ASP A 354 10.08 -0.64 -5.46
C ASP A 354 9.93 -2.14 -5.34
N ILE A 355 10.21 -2.68 -4.15
CA ILE A 355 9.98 -4.09 -3.86
C ILE A 355 8.51 -4.42 -4.04
N LEU A 356 7.62 -3.70 -3.35
CA LEU A 356 6.18 -3.92 -3.43
C LEU A 356 5.69 -3.83 -4.87
N TYR A 357 6.22 -2.91 -5.68
CA TYR A 357 5.87 -2.78 -7.09
C TYR A 357 6.21 -4.05 -7.87
N THR A 358 7.42 -4.57 -7.69
CA THR A 358 7.85 -5.82 -8.33
C THR A 358 7.04 -7.03 -7.80
N LEU A 359 6.64 -7.04 -6.53
CA LEU A 359 5.79 -8.10 -5.97
C LEU A 359 4.36 -8.06 -6.53
N VAL A 360 3.72 -6.88 -6.59
CA VAL A 360 2.41 -6.70 -7.22
C VAL A 360 2.44 -7.17 -8.66
N ARG A 361 3.48 -6.77 -9.40
CA ARG A 361 3.72 -7.25 -10.75
C ARG A 361 3.75 -8.77 -10.79
N SER A 362 4.60 -9.40 -9.98
CA SER A 362 4.81 -10.85 -9.97
C SER A 362 3.56 -11.64 -9.60
N SER A 363 2.72 -11.11 -8.71
CA SER A 363 1.45 -11.72 -8.28
C SER A 363 0.42 -11.86 -9.40
N GLN A 364 0.59 -11.15 -10.53
CA GLN A 364 -0.30 -11.25 -11.69
C GLN A 364 -0.05 -12.54 -12.51
N SER A 365 0.99 -13.30 -12.20
CA SER A 365 1.27 -14.58 -12.86
C SER A 365 0.30 -15.68 -12.39
N HIS A 366 -0.09 -16.57 -13.30
CA HIS A 366 -0.99 -17.68 -12.97
C HIS A 366 -0.29 -18.69 -12.04
N ARG A 367 -0.88 -18.93 -10.87
CA ARG A 367 -0.38 -19.89 -9.87
C ARG A 367 -0.52 -21.35 -10.27
N VAL A 368 -1.51 -21.66 -11.12
CA VAL A 368 -1.75 -23.00 -11.65
C VAL A 368 -1.54 -22.94 -13.15
N CYS A 369 -0.50 -23.60 -13.64
CA CYS A 369 -0.20 -23.68 -15.06
C CYS A 369 0.34 -25.07 -15.42
N ASN A 370 0.20 -25.46 -16.68
CA ASN A 370 0.67 -26.75 -17.20
C ASN A 370 1.99 -26.63 -17.98
N HIS A 371 2.74 -25.55 -17.76
CA HIS A 371 3.99 -25.32 -18.47
C HIS A 371 5.11 -26.22 -17.92
N ALA A 372 5.94 -26.76 -18.81
CA ALA A 372 7.21 -27.36 -18.43
C ALA A 372 8.30 -26.29 -18.51
N ASP A 373 8.93 -25.95 -17.38
CA ASP A 373 10.02 -24.95 -17.32
C ASP A 373 11.21 -25.29 -18.25
N ALA A 374 11.35 -26.55 -18.63
CA ALA A 374 12.38 -27.05 -19.55
C ALA A 374 12.34 -26.44 -20.97
N GLN A 375 11.29 -25.67 -21.33
CA GLN A 375 11.15 -25.10 -22.67
C GLN A 375 11.65 -23.66 -22.82
N ILE A 376 11.92 -22.96 -21.71
CA ILE A 376 12.37 -21.56 -21.78
C ILE A 376 13.90 -21.45 -21.74
N LYS A 377 14.42 -20.44 -22.44
CA LYS A 377 15.85 -20.09 -22.42
C LYS A 377 16.03 -18.76 -21.71
N VAL A 378 17.06 -18.68 -20.88
CA VAL A 378 17.41 -17.49 -20.10
C VAL A 378 18.93 -17.32 -20.06
N LYS A 379 19.40 -16.12 -19.73
CA LYS A 379 20.79 -15.86 -19.35
C LYS A 379 20.93 -16.05 -17.84
N ASN A 380 21.46 -17.19 -17.41
CA ASN A 380 21.64 -17.46 -15.99
C ASN A 380 22.75 -16.56 -15.42
N VAL A 381 22.46 -15.93 -14.29
CA VAL A 381 23.37 -15.03 -13.58
C VAL A 381 23.40 -15.38 -12.10
N LYS A 382 24.60 -15.43 -11.52
CA LYS A 382 24.77 -15.54 -10.07
C LYS A 382 24.33 -14.25 -9.37
N ALA A 383 23.73 -14.38 -8.19
CA ALA A 383 23.19 -13.26 -7.41
C ALA A 383 24.26 -12.21 -7.07
N SER A 384 25.42 -12.62 -6.56
CA SER A 384 26.51 -11.69 -6.21
C SER A 384 27.00 -10.89 -7.43
N ARG A 385 27.11 -11.55 -8.60
CA ARG A 385 27.52 -10.91 -9.85
C ARG A 385 26.51 -9.87 -10.33
N TRP A 386 25.21 -10.12 -10.13
CA TRP A 386 24.18 -9.16 -10.50
C TRP A 386 24.34 -7.84 -9.75
N THR A 387 24.58 -7.93 -8.45
CA THR A 387 24.65 -6.75 -7.58
C THR A 387 26.01 -6.04 -7.68
N LEU A 388 27.12 -6.78 -7.83
CA LEU A 388 28.49 -6.25 -7.73
C LEU A 388 29.07 -5.66 -9.04
N LYS A 389 28.53 -5.96 -10.23
CA LYS A 389 29.20 -5.63 -11.52
C LYS A 389 29.01 -4.18 -12.02
N SER A 390 28.98 -3.21 -11.11
CA SER A 390 28.68 -1.77 -11.31
C SER A 390 27.19 -1.43 -11.36
N LYS A 391 26.82 -0.35 -10.66
CA LYS A 391 25.46 0.19 -10.59
C LYS A 391 24.92 0.65 -11.96
N ARG A 392 25.79 0.87 -12.96
CA ARG A 392 25.41 1.28 -14.34
C ARG A 392 25.16 0.13 -15.31
N TYR A 393 25.78 -1.03 -15.10
CA TYR A 393 25.71 -2.16 -16.04
C TYR A 393 25.31 -3.44 -15.33
N LYS A 394 24.05 -3.49 -14.88
CA LYS A 394 23.47 -4.74 -14.38
C LYS A 394 23.47 -5.78 -15.52
N PRO A 395 23.82 -7.06 -15.27
CA PRO A 395 23.92 -8.09 -16.31
C PRO A 395 22.58 -8.49 -16.97
N THR A 396 21.86 -7.58 -17.59
CA THR A 396 20.48 -7.80 -18.04
C THR A 396 20.33 -8.66 -19.30
N GLY A 397 19.11 -9.20 -19.47
CA GLY A 397 18.68 -9.88 -20.69
C GLY A 397 17.63 -9.09 -21.43
N SER A 398 17.22 -9.58 -22.60
CA SER A 398 16.06 -9.04 -23.31
C SER A 398 14.77 -9.70 -22.81
N VAL A 399 13.60 -9.20 -23.16
CA VAL A 399 12.33 -9.87 -22.82
C VAL A 399 12.26 -11.29 -23.38
N ASP A 400 12.79 -11.53 -24.59
CA ASP A 400 12.81 -12.87 -25.20
C ASP A 400 13.87 -13.80 -24.63
N LEU A 401 14.93 -13.23 -24.06
CA LEU A 401 16.02 -13.96 -23.43
C LEU A 401 16.43 -13.23 -22.14
N PRO A 402 15.59 -13.28 -21.09
CA PRO A 402 15.78 -12.48 -19.91
C PRO A 402 16.96 -13.00 -19.10
N ALA A 403 17.49 -12.12 -18.26
CA ALA A 403 18.39 -12.58 -17.23
C ALA A 403 17.60 -13.37 -16.19
N TYR A 404 18.18 -14.48 -15.72
CA TYR A 404 17.63 -15.27 -14.63
C TYR A 404 18.63 -15.26 -13.48
N VAL A 405 18.29 -14.54 -12.41
CA VAL A 405 19.11 -14.43 -11.20
C VAL A 405 18.58 -15.42 -10.18
N SER A 406 19.32 -16.48 -9.91
CA SER A 406 18.84 -17.54 -9.02
C SER A 406 19.18 -17.27 -7.56
N VAL A 407 18.16 -17.33 -6.71
CA VAL A 407 18.19 -17.00 -5.27
C VAL A 407 17.27 -17.95 -4.51
N LYS A 408 17.38 -19.24 -4.82
CA LYS A 408 16.43 -20.26 -4.38
C LYS A 408 16.19 -20.18 -2.86
N ASP A 409 14.93 -20.01 -2.48
CA ASP A 409 14.44 -19.95 -1.09
C ASP A 409 15.14 -18.87 -0.21
N ASP A 410 15.77 -17.85 -0.80
CA ASP A 410 16.45 -16.76 -0.07
C ASP A 410 15.66 -15.45 -0.17
N ASN A 411 14.91 -15.14 0.90
CA ASN A 411 14.07 -13.94 0.98
C ASN A 411 14.90 -12.64 0.87
N CYS A 412 16.03 -12.56 1.56
CA CYS A 412 16.86 -11.35 1.61
C CYS A 412 17.33 -10.97 0.21
N TRP A 413 17.87 -11.95 -0.52
CA TRP A 413 18.32 -11.76 -1.89
C TRP A 413 17.16 -11.45 -2.83
N ALA A 414 16.07 -12.20 -2.77
CA ALA A 414 14.92 -12.00 -3.64
C ALA A 414 14.32 -10.58 -3.48
N LEU A 415 14.20 -10.07 -2.25
CA LEU A 415 13.69 -8.73 -1.98
C LEU A 415 14.64 -7.63 -2.48
N ILE A 416 15.95 -7.75 -2.24
CA ILE A 416 16.92 -6.79 -2.77
C ILE A 416 16.88 -6.75 -4.30
N LEU A 417 16.87 -7.91 -4.95
CA LEU A 417 16.76 -7.98 -6.40
C LEU A 417 15.43 -7.44 -6.91
N ALA A 418 14.32 -7.67 -6.20
CA ALA A 418 13.00 -7.16 -6.57
C ALA A 418 12.98 -5.62 -6.59
N GLY A 419 13.60 -4.99 -5.59
CA GLY A 419 13.77 -3.54 -5.55
C GLY A 419 14.70 -3.04 -6.66
N GLU A 420 15.90 -3.62 -6.80
CA GLU A 420 16.88 -3.19 -7.82
C GLU A 420 16.38 -3.36 -9.26
N SER A 421 15.43 -4.28 -9.49
CA SER A 421 14.93 -4.63 -10.82
C SER A 421 13.64 -3.94 -11.23
N ARG A 422 13.06 -3.03 -10.42
CA ARG A 422 11.81 -2.32 -10.77
C ARG A 422 11.84 -1.72 -12.18
N HIS A 423 12.91 -0.99 -12.48
CA HIS A 423 13.10 -0.29 -13.76
C HIS A 423 13.56 -1.21 -14.89
N LEU A 424 13.90 -2.48 -14.58
CA LEU A 424 14.41 -3.49 -15.51
C LEU A 424 13.34 -4.55 -15.85
N ASN A 425 12.07 -4.21 -15.67
CA ASN A 425 10.93 -5.13 -15.81
C ASN A 425 11.08 -6.42 -14.97
N GLY A 426 11.66 -6.31 -13.77
CA GLY A 426 11.86 -7.44 -12.87
C GLY A 426 10.57 -8.17 -12.51
N VAL A 427 10.62 -9.50 -12.45
CA VAL A 427 9.55 -10.39 -12.01
C VAL A 427 10.14 -11.47 -11.09
N VAL A 428 9.55 -11.68 -9.92
CA VAL A 428 9.88 -12.79 -9.02
C VAL A 428 9.18 -14.05 -9.49
N VAL A 429 9.96 -15.12 -9.64
CA VAL A 429 9.48 -16.45 -9.99
C VAL A 429 9.23 -17.23 -8.70
N ASP A 430 7.96 -17.33 -8.29
CA ASP A 430 7.53 -18.08 -7.09
C ASP A 430 6.98 -19.49 -7.43
N HIS A 431 6.61 -19.74 -8.68
CA HIS A 431 5.97 -21.01 -9.08
C HIS A 431 6.43 -21.54 -10.44
N CYS A 432 6.43 -20.70 -11.48
CA CYS A 432 6.69 -21.13 -12.86
C CYS A 432 7.42 -20.04 -13.64
N ALA A 433 8.58 -20.38 -14.18
CA ALA A 433 9.42 -19.42 -14.89
C ALA A 433 8.85 -19.08 -16.27
N ALA A 434 8.12 -20.00 -16.91
CA ALA A 434 7.41 -19.72 -18.17
C ALA A 434 6.26 -18.72 -17.99
N CYS A 435 5.48 -18.83 -16.90
CA CYS A 435 4.43 -17.86 -16.58
C CYS A 435 5.00 -16.47 -16.28
N ALA A 436 6.12 -16.41 -15.55
CA ALA A 436 6.80 -15.15 -15.28
C ALA A 436 7.33 -14.49 -16.57
N LEU A 437 7.86 -15.27 -17.51
CA LEU A 437 8.28 -14.79 -18.83
C LEU A 437 7.10 -14.23 -19.65
N GLU A 438 5.97 -14.93 -19.65
CA GLU A 438 4.78 -14.46 -20.38
C GLU A 438 4.23 -13.16 -19.80
N LEU A 439 4.20 -13.05 -18.46
CA LEU A 439 3.85 -11.82 -17.78
C LEU A 439 4.77 -10.66 -18.21
N LEU A 440 6.08 -10.92 -18.31
CA LEU A 440 7.07 -9.94 -18.72
C LEU A 440 6.82 -9.46 -20.17
N ARG A 441 6.45 -10.36 -21.09
CA ARG A 441 6.05 -10.05 -22.47
C ARG A 441 4.77 -9.21 -22.55
N VAL A 442 3.73 -9.60 -21.83
CA VAL A 442 2.46 -8.87 -21.79
C VAL A 442 2.68 -7.44 -21.28
N GLN A 443 3.57 -7.26 -20.31
CA GLN A 443 3.84 -5.92 -19.78
C GLN A 443 4.69 -5.05 -20.71
N GLN A 444 5.56 -5.67 -21.51
CA GLN A 444 6.28 -4.95 -22.56
C GLN A 444 5.33 -4.43 -23.63
N SER A 445 4.35 -5.23 -24.08
CA SER A 445 3.41 -4.80 -25.13
C SER A 445 2.52 -3.62 -24.71
N ILE A 446 2.34 -3.41 -23.41
CA ILE A 446 1.60 -2.27 -22.83
C ILE A 446 2.47 -1.00 -22.76
N ARG A 447 3.81 -1.12 -22.73
CA ARG A 447 4.74 0.02 -22.68
C ARG A 447 5.17 0.40 -24.10
N VAL A 448 4.67 1.53 -24.60
CA VAL A 448 4.93 2.05 -25.96
C VAL A 448 6.38 2.56 -26.17
N ASP A 449 7.24 2.49 -25.15
CA ASP A 449 8.64 2.90 -25.26
C ASP A 449 9.50 1.79 -25.89
N ALA A 450 9.82 1.97 -27.16
CA ALA A 450 10.64 1.08 -28.00
C ALA A 450 12.09 0.83 -27.52
N ASN A 451 12.52 1.39 -26.37
CA ASN A 451 13.91 1.34 -25.92
C ASN A 451 14.17 0.43 -24.70
N ASN A 452 13.15 -0.16 -24.09
CA ASN A 452 13.31 -1.00 -22.89
C ASN A 452 12.90 -2.46 -23.14
N GLU A 453 13.60 -3.12 -24.05
CA GLU A 453 13.55 -4.58 -24.24
C GLU A 453 14.14 -5.36 -23.06
N ILE A 454 14.40 -4.74 -21.90
CA ILE A 454 15.12 -5.36 -20.79
C ILE A 454 14.16 -6.20 -19.95
N GLY A 455 14.60 -7.41 -19.58
CA GLY A 455 13.85 -8.33 -18.70
C GLY A 455 14.73 -9.06 -17.69
N VAL A 456 14.22 -9.19 -16.47
CA VAL A 456 14.89 -9.87 -15.36
C VAL A 456 13.90 -10.77 -14.62
N LEU A 457 14.26 -12.04 -14.48
CA LEU A 457 13.55 -13.03 -13.69
C LEU A 457 14.38 -13.33 -12.44
N ILE A 458 13.74 -13.25 -11.27
CA ILE A 458 14.35 -13.56 -9.98
C ILE A 458 13.88 -14.97 -9.59
N GLY A 459 14.76 -15.95 -9.73
CA GLY A 459 14.49 -17.36 -9.49
C GLY A 459 14.44 -17.70 -8.01
N TYR A 460 13.28 -17.50 -7.37
CA TYR A 460 13.07 -17.71 -5.94
C TYR A 460 12.57 -19.13 -5.61
N LYS A 461 11.55 -19.64 -6.30
CA LYS A 461 11.01 -20.99 -6.11
C LYS A 461 10.72 -21.72 -7.40
#